data_AF-A0A7L7IZ49-F1
#
_entry.id   AF-A0A7L7IZ49-F1
#
_cell.length_a   1.000
_cell.length_b   1.000
_cell.length_c   1.000
_cell.angle_alpha   90.00
_cell.angle_beta   90.00
_cell.angle_gamma   90.00
#
_symmetry.space_group_name_H-M   'P 1'
#
loop_
_entity.id
_entity.type
_entity.pdbx_description
1 polymer ?
#
loop_
_entity_poly.entity_id
_entity_poly.type
_entity_poly.pdbx_seq_one_letter_code
_entity_poly.pdbx_strand_id
1 'polypeptide(L)'
;MSNQDNANILAVESKHKVPNAKHRRRQSKIYSPDEFLALPMVKEFIKNNPNQYFVNEETGEQMMAQELAELYCSVNNGKKMKKALRRAFGVKA
;
A
#
# COMPACT_ATOMS: atom_id res chain seq x y z
N MET A 1 22.36 55.48 -5.47
CA MET A 1 21.20 54.82 -4.83
C MET A 1 20.06 54.81 -5.83
N SER A 2 19.70 53.65 -6.37
CA SER A 2 18.58 53.52 -7.32
C SER A 2 17.48 52.68 -6.68
N ASN A 3 16.30 53.29 -6.54
CA ASN A 3 15.06 52.62 -6.16
C ASN A 3 14.69 51.63 -7.27
N GLN A 4 14.70 50.33 -6.96
CA GLN A 4 14.06 49.32 -7.80
C GLN A 4 12.63 49.14 -7.30
N ASP A 5 11.74 50.01 -7.79
CA ASP A 5 10.30 49.76 -7.79
C ASP A 5 9.99 48.63 -8.78
N ASN A 6 10.25 47.39 -8.37
CA ASN A 6 9.77 46.22 -9.10
C ASN A 6 8.31 45.98 -8.73
N ALA A 7 7.43 46.60 -9.51
CA ALA A 7 6.00 46.31 -9.57
C ALA A 7 5.76 44.85 -10.01
N ASN A 8 5.97 43.89 -9.12
CA ASN A 8 5.44 42.53 -9.28
C ASN A 8 4.03 42.47 -8.65
N ILE A 9 3.11 43.24 -9.24
CA ILE A 9 1.66 43.24 -8.94
C ILE A 9 0.96 42.01 -9.57
N LEU A 10 1.74 41.04 -10.05
CA LEU A 10 1.24 39.75 -10.49
C LEU A 10 1.82 38.65 -9.59
N ALA A 11 1.55 38.76 -8.28
CA ALA A 11 1.49 37.58 -7.43
C ALA A 11 0.27 36.76 -7.89
N VAL A 12 0.46 36.00 -8.98
CA VAL A 12 -0.47 34.95 -9.39
C VAL A 12 -0.62 34.06 -8.18
N GLU A 13 -1.80 34.14 -7.56
CA GLU A 13 -2.19 33.32 -6.43
C GLU A 13 -1.80 31.89 -6.74
N SER A 14 -0.91 31.35 -5.89
CA SER A 14 -0.56 29.94 -5.91
C SER A 14 -1.85 29.15 -5.96
N LYS A 15 -2.15 28.54 -7.11
CA LYS A 15 -3.22 27.56 -7.26
C LYS A 15 -2.82 26.41 -6.36
N HIS A 16 -3.16 26.52 -5.07
CA HIS A 16 -2.95 25.49 -4.07
C HIS A 16 -3.45 24.19 -4.68
N LYS A 17 -2.51 23.37 -5.17
CA LYS A 17 -2.80 22.04 -5.65
C LYS A 17 -3.15 21.25 -4.41
N VAL A 18 -4.42 21.31 -4.01
CA VAL A 18 -4.94 20.52 -2.91
C VAL A 18 -4.55 19.08 -3.24
N PRO A 19 -3.73 18.41 -2.41
CA PRO A 19 -3.26 17.07 -2.74
C PRO A 19 -4.39 16.06 -2.52
N ASN A 20 -5.45 16.14 -3.32
CA ASN A 20 -6.61 15.25 -3.26
C ASN A 20 -6.21 13.77 -3.42
N ALA A 21 -5.16 13.51 -4.22
CA ALA A 21 -4.64 12.16 -4.40
C ALA A 21 -4.03 11.56 -3.12
N LYS A 22 -3.36 12.36 -2.28
CA LYS A 22 -2.82 11.87 -0.99
C LYS A 22 -3.94 11.63 0.01
N HIS A 23 -4.99 12.46 0.00
CA HIS A 23 -6.11 12.34 0.92
C HIS A 23 -6.99 11.13 0.61
N ARG A 24 -7.30 10.87 -0.67
CA ARG A 24 -8.06 9.68 -1.09
C ARG A 24 -7.34 8.36 -0.79
N ARG A 25 -6.00 8.31 -0.93
CA ARG A 25 -5.20 7.12 -0.53
C ARG A 25 -5.28 6.81 0.97
N ARG A 26 -5.56 7.80 1.81
CA ARG A 26 -5.76 7.58 3.26
C ARG A 26 -7.17 7.06 3.59
N GLN A 27 -8.11 7.13 2.64
CA GLN A 27 -9.50 6.68 2.81
C GLN A 27 -9.78 5.31 2.17
N SER A 28 -8.77 4.62 1.63
CA SER A 28 -8.95 3.22 1.20
C SER A 28 -9.28 2.36 2.42
N LYS A 29 -10.32 1.53 2.32
CA LYS A 29 -10.62 0.52 3.35
C LYS A 29 -9.37 -0.31 3.62
N ILE A 30 -8.98 -0.40 4.88
CA ILE A 30 -7.92 -1.30 5.34
C ILE A 30 -8.61 -2.61 5.68
N TYR A 31 -8.29 -3.66 4.96
CA TYR A 31 -8.83 -4.99 5.21
C TYR A 31 -8.11 -5.61 6.41
N SER A 32 -8.86 -6.21 7.31
CA SER A 32 -8.28 -7.15 8.28
C SER A 32 -7.77 -8.41 7.55
N PRO A 33 -6.91 -9.24 8.17
CA PRO A 33 -6.49 -10.51 7.58
C PRO A 33 -7.66 -11.40 7.16
N ASP A 34 -8.68 -11.54 8.00
CA ASP A 34 -9.87 -12.35 7.69
C ASP A 34 -10.69 -11.76 6.55
N GLU A 35 -10.89 -10.43 6.54
CA GLU A 35 -11.59 -9.75 5.44
C GLU A 35 -10.85 -9.92 4.12
N PHE A 36 -9.51 -9.90 4.15
CA PHE A 36 -8.68 -10.11 2.97
C PHE A 36 -8.81 -11.54 2.43
N LEU A 37 -8.74 -12.56 3.30
CA LEU A 37 -8.90 -13.96 2.90
C LEU A 37 -10.32 -14.27 2.40
N ALA A 38 -11.31 -13.52 2.85
CA ALA A 38 -12.68 -13.65 2.36
C ALA A 38 -12.86 -13.15 0.91
N LEU A 39 -11.94 -12.32 0.38
CA LEU A 39 -12.04 -11.76 -0.96
C LEU A 39 -12.00 -12.85 -2.04
N PRO A 40 -12.87 -12.81 -3.06
CA PRO A 40 -12.93 -13.85 -4.10
C PRO A 40 -11.61 -13.98 -4.87
N MET A 41 -10.96 -12.86 -5.19
CA MET A 41 -9.64 -12.86 -5.84
C MET A 41 -8.56 -13.59 -5.02
N VAL A 42 -8.63 -13.50 -3.68
CA VAL A 42 -7.65 -14.13 -2.80
C VAL A 42 -7.92 -15.62 -2.69
N LYS A 43 -9.19 -16.03 -2.61
CA LYS A 43 -9.60 -17.44 -2.64
C LYS A 43 -9.16 -18.12 -3.94
N GLU A 44 -9.32 -17.46 -5.08
CA GLU A 44 -8.84 -17.97 -6.37
C GLU A 44 -7.31 -18.05 -6.41
N PHE A 45 -6.61 -17.04 -5.89
CA PHE A 45 -5.15 -17.06 -5.82
C PHE A 45 -4.61 -18.23 -5.00
N ILE A 46 -5.20 -18.49 -3.82
CA ILE A 46 -4.85 -19.61 -2.95
C ILE A 46 -5.18 -20.94 -3.61
N LYS A 47 -6.32 -21.05 -4.30
CA LYS A 47 -6.71 -22.25 -5.05
C LYS A 47 -5.68 -22.60 -6.13
N ASN A 48 -5.14 -21.58 -6.81
CA ASN A 48 -4.12 -21.77 -7.84
C ASN A 48 -2.72 -22.01 -7.26
N ASN A 49 -2.45 -21.55 -6.03
CA ASN A 49 -1.15 -21.64 -5.36
C ASN A 49 -1.33 -22.08 -3.89
N PRO A 50 -1.53 -23.38 -3.63
CA PRO A 50 -1.86 -23.88 -2.29
C PRO A 50 -0.71 -23.72 -1.29
N ASN A 51 0.52 -23.54 -1.76
CA ASN A 51 1.71 -23.29 -0.94
C ASN A 51 1.84 -21.85 -0.43
N GLN A 52 0.84 -20.99 -0.65
CA GLN A 52 0.90 -19.58 -0.27
C GLN A 52 0.20 -19.27 1.06
N TYR A 53 -0.62 -20.19 1.57
CA TYR A 53 -1.40 -19.99 2.79
C TYR A 53 -1.32 -21.25 3.68
N PHE A 54 -1.04 -21.05 4.96
CA PHE A 54 -0.91 -22.11 5.94
C PHE A 54 -1.61 -21.70 7.23
N VAL A 55 -2.16 -22.67 7.95
CA VAL A 55 -2.69 -22.47 9.30
C VAL A 55 -1.85 -23.34 10.23
N ASN A 56 -1.24 -22.73 11.24
CA ASN A 56 -0.54 -23.50 12.26
C ASN A 56 -1.57 -24.24 13.11
N GLU A 57 -1.48 -25.57 13.18
CA GLU A 57 -2.43 -26.41 13.91
C GLU A 57 -2.33 -26.22 15.43
N GLU A 58 -1.15 -25.83 15.93
CA GLU A 58 -0.91 -25.69 17.37
C GLU A 58 -1.36 -24.32 17.92
N THR A 59 -1.11 -23.24 17.17
CA THR A 59 -1.43 -21.87 17.59
C THR A 59 -2.70 -21.32 16.95
N GLY A 60 -3.22 -21.97 15.91
CA GLY A 60 -4.30 -21.45 15.07
C GLY A 60 -3.90 -20.22 14.24
N GLU A 61 -2.61 -19.86 14.21
CA GLU A 61 -2.15 -18.67 13.53
C GLU A 61 -2.12 -18.88 12.02
N GLN A 62 -2.66 -17.88 11.31
CA GLN A 62 -2.65 -17.83 9.86
C GLN A 62 -1.29 -17.33 9.38
N MET A 63 -0.60 -18.16 8.62
CA MET A 63 0.70 -17.85 8.03
C MET A 63 0.55 -17.68 6.52
N MET A 64 1.13 -16.60 5.99
CA MET A 64 1.13 -16.30 4.56
C MET A 64 2.55 -16.35 4.03
N ALA A 65 2.75 -16.99 2.88
CA ALA A 65 4.01 -16.90 2.17
C ALA A 65 4.18 -15.53 1.51
N GLN A 66 5.38 -15.27 0.99
CA GLN A 66 5.80 -13.94 0.55
C GLN A 66 4.83 -13.30 -0.47
N GLU A 67 4.35 -14.05 -1.48
CA GLU A 67 3.55 -13.47 -2.55
C GLU A 67 2.17 -13.05 -2.06
N LEU A 68 1.53 -13.88 -1.23
CA LEU A 68 0.26 -13.55 -0.61
C LEU A 68 0.39 -12.39 0.39
N ALA A 69 1.46 -12.35 1.18
CA ALA A 69 1.75 -11.24 2.08
C ALA A 69 2.01 -9.92 1.33
N GLU A 70 2.68 -9.98 0.18
CA GLU A 70 2.87 -8.83 -0.70
C GLU A 70 1.55 -8.35 -1.33
N LEU A 71 0.66 -9.26 -1.68
CA LEU A 71 -0.68 -8.94 -2.18
C LEU A 71 -1.48 -8.22 -1.09
N TYR A 72 -1.49 -8.74 0.14
CA TYR A 72 -2.12 -8.10 1.30
C TYR A 72 -1.60 -6.67 1.50
N CYS A 73 -0.27 -6.49 1.48
CA CYS A 73 0.33 -5.16 1.60
C CYS A 73 -0.03 -4.22 0.43
N SER A 74 -0.26 -4.77 -0.77
CA SER A 74 -0.62 -3.97 -1.94
C SER A 74 -2.05 -3.46 -1.84
N VAL A 75 -2.98 -4.33 -1.46
CA VAL A 75 -4.40 -3.99 -1.28
C VAL A 75 -4.57 -2.97 -0.15
N ASN A 76 -3.84 -3.14 0.96
CA ASN A 76 -3.90 -2.25 2.12
C ASN A 76 -3.00 -1.00 2.02
N ASN A 77 -2.48 -0.66 0.84
CA ASN A 77 -1.56 0.48 0.64
C ASN A 77 -0.30 0.46 1.54
N GLY A 78 0.08 -0.70 2.06
CA GLY A 78 1.24 -0.97 2.91
C GLY A 78 2.57 -0.98 2.15
N LYS A 79 2.88 0.07 1.36
CA LYS A 79 4.10 0.14 0.53
C LYS A 79 5.39 -0.08 1.31
N LYS A 80 5.46 0.45 2.54
CA LYS A 80 6.64 0.28 3.43
C LYS A 80 6.80 -1.19 3.85
N MET A 81 5.71 -1.83 4.27
CA MET A 81 5.70 -3.25 4.67
C MET A 81 6.04 -4.15 3.48
N LYS A 82 5.43 -3.91 2.31
CA LYS A 82 5.78 -4.62 1.07
C LYS A 82 7.27 -4.54 0.75
N LYS A 83 7.87 -3.35 0.90
CA LYS A 83 9.32 -3.16 0.68
C LYS A 83 10.16 -3.89 1.74
N ALA A 84 9.71 -3.93 2.99
CA ALA A 84 10.39 -4.66 4.06
C ALA A 84 10.36 -6.17 3.80
N LEU A 85 9.20 -6.72 3.42
CA LEU A 85 9.04 -8.13 3.04
C LEU A 85 10.02 -8.53 1.93
N ARG A 86 10.06 -7.77 0.83
CA ARG A 86 11.00 -8.01 -0.28
C ARG A 86 12.48 -7.97 0.12
N ARG A 87 12.82 -7.17 1.13
CA ARG A 87 14.19 -7.10 1.65
C ARG A 87 14.51 -8.30 2.53
N ALA A 88 13.55 -8.74 3.34
CA ALA A 88 13.72 -9.86 4.26
C ALA A 88 13.82 -11.20 3.53
N PHE A 89 12.94 -11.44 2.55
CA PHE A 89 12.91 -12.70 1.79
C PHE A 89 13.81 -12.71 0.55
N GLY A 90 14.40 -11.55 0.21
CA GLY A 90 15.14 -11.36 -1.04
C GLY A 90 14.22 -10.96 -2.20
N VAL A 91 14.80 -10.24 -3.17
CA VAL A 91 14.12 -9.90 -4.43
C VAL A 91 14.19 -11.16 -5.29
N LYS A 92 13.04 -11.79 -5.58
CA LYS A 92 12.96 -12.77 -6.67
C LYS A 92 13.41 -12.07 -7.95
N ALA A 93 14.55 -12.50 -8.49
CA ALA A 93 15.08 -12.08 -9.79
C ALA A 93 14.14 -12.51 -10.91
#